data_AF-A0A8C9PNN4-F1
#
_entry.id   AF-A0A8C9PNN4-F1
#
_cell.length_a   1.000
_cell.length_b   1.000
_cell.length_c   1.000
_cell.angle_alpha   90.00
_cell.angle_beta   90.00
_cell.angle_gamma   90.00
#
_symmetry.space_group_name_H-M   'P 1'
#
loop_
_entity.id
_entity.type
_entity.pdbx_description
1 polymer ?
#
loop_
_entity_poly.entity_id
_entity_poly.type
_entity_poly.pdbx_seq_one_letter_code
_entity_poly.pdbx_strand_id
1 'polypeptide(L)'
;MTVTSEKQGKKKSKTTVDIVLKPNPLDQTCIHPESYDIAMRFLSFIGGTLCEIGKPEMQQKINSSLEKEGIEKTAERLQTTAHTLQVIIDGLSQPESFDFRTEFDKPDFKRSIVCLEDLQVGTVLTGKVENATLFGIFVDIGVGKSGLIPIRNVTEAKLSKTKKRRSLGLGPGERVEVRVLNIDIPRSRITLDLIRVL
;
A
#
# COMPACT_ATOMS: atom_id res chain seq x y z
N MET A 1 -4.06 -73.49 18.79
CA MET A 1 -5.30 -72.69 18.82
C MET A 1 -5.14 -71.75 20.00
N THR A 2 -5.05 -70.43 19.92
CA THR A 2 -5.48 -69.43 18.94
C THR A 2 -4.69 -68.14 19.21
N VAL A 3 -4.51 -67.36 18.14
CA VAL A 3 -3.80 -66.07 18.04
C VAL A 3 -4.60 -64.95 18.72
N THR A 4 -3.95 -63.92 19.27
CA THR A 4 -4.26 -62.49 19.02
C THR A 4 -3.24 -61.56 19.67
N SER A 5 -2.58 -60.76 18.82
CA SER A 5 -1.72 -59.62 19.14
C SER A 5 -2.56 -58.38 19.48
N GLU A 6 -2.09 -57.51 20.38
CA GLU A 6 -2.41 -56.08 20.28
C GLU A 6 -1.34 -55.15 20.91
N LYS A 7 -0.56 -54.55 20.00
CA LYS A 7 0.05 -53.20 19.97
C LYS A 7 0.67 -52.61 21.26
N GLN A 8 2.01 -52.60 21.27
CA GLN A 8 2.82 -51.66 22.05
C GLN A 8 2.71 -50.24 21.50
N GLY A 9 2.09 -49.33 22.27
CA GLY A 9 2.20 -47.89 22.08
C GLY A 9 3.50 -47.37 22.68
N LYS A 10 4.49 -47.03 21.85
CA LYS A 10 5.69 -46.31 22.27
C LYS A 10 5.30 -44.89 22.74
N LYS A 11 5.46 -44.63 24.04
CA LYS A 11 5.43 -43.28 24.62
C LYS A 11 6.46 -42.40 23.90
N LYS A 12 5.99 -41.39 23.15
CA LYS A 12 6.86 -40.32 22.63
C LYS A 12 7.31 -39.46 23.81
N SER A 13 8.58 -39.57 24.16
CA SER A 13 9.28 -38.65 25.06
C SER A 13 9.27 -37.25 24.45
N LYS A 14 8.59 -36.30 25.11
CA LYS A 14 8.70 -34.88 24.80
C LYS A 14 10.08 -34.41 25.20
N THR A 15 10.97 -34.24 24.23
CA THR A 15 12.23 -33.50 24.42
C THR A 15 11.88 -32.01 24.45
N THR A 16 11.82 -31.43 25.64
CA THR A 16 11.80 -29.98 25.84
C THR A 16 13.17 -29.45 25.48
N VAL A 17 13.28 -28.84 24.30
CA VAL A 17 14.48 -28.10 23.90
C VAL A 17 14.28 -26.68 24.43
N ASP A 18 14.97 -26.33 25.51
CA ASP A 18 15.15 -24.95 25.94
C ASP A 18 16.04 -24.24 24.91
N ILE A 19 15.41 -23.81 23.81
CA ILE A 19 16.08 -23.00 22.78
C ILE A 19 16.12 -21.59 23.35
N VAL A 20 17.31 -21.16 23.77
CA VAL A 20 17.61 -19.74 23.95
C VAL A 20 17.32 -19.07 22.61
N LEU A 21 16.16 -18.40 22.51
CA LEU A 21 15.75 -17.65 21.33
C LEU A 21 16.69 -16.46 21.17
N LYS A 22 17.84 -16.70 20.53
CA LYS A 22 18.61 -15.62 19.94
C LYS A 22 17.77 -15.08 18.78
N PRO A 23 17.36 -13.81 18.81
CA PRO A 23 16.59 -13.23 17.72
C PRO A 23 17.44 -13.28 16.45
N ASN A 24 16.90 -13.88 15.40
CA ASN A 24 17.54 -13.88 14.09
C ASN A 24 17.17 -12.54 13.42
N PRO A 25 18.12 -11.76 12.89
CA PRO A 25 17.78 -10.53 12.16
C PRO A 25 16.89 -10.79 10.93
N LEU A 26 16.84 -12.04 10.42
CA LEU A 26 15.87 -12.43 9.37
C LEU A 26 14.41 -12.42 9.87
N ASP A 27 14.16 -12.52 11.18
CA ASP A 27 12.82 -12.47 11.77
C ASP A 27 12.17 -11.08 11.60
N GLN A 28 12.97 -10.06 11.30
CA GLN A 28 12.51 -8.67 11.05
C GLN A 28 12.14 -8.44 9.58
N THR A 29 12.25 -9.45 8.72
CA THR A 29 11.99 -9.34 7.28
C THR A 29 10.72 -10.07 6.86
N CYS A 30 10.26 -9.84 5.63
CA CYS A 30 9.14 -10.56 5.02
C CYS A 30 9.44 -12.04 4.68
N ILE A 31 10.60 -12.57 5.07
CA ILE A 31 11.05 -13.93 4.75
C ILE A 31 10.43 -14.90 5.74
N HIS A 32 9.73 -15.92 5.21
CA HIS A 32 9.15 -16.98 6.04
C HIS A 32 10.26 -17.90 6.58
N PRO A 33 10.16 -18.43 7.82
CA PRO A 33 11.17 -19.32 8.41
C PRO A 33 11.53 -20.55 7.58
N GLU A 34 10.58 -21.04 6.78
CA GLU A 34 10.78 -22.14 5.82
C GLU A 34 11.85 -21.81 4.76
N SER A 35 12.12 -20.53 4.52
CA SER A 35 13.08 -20.04 3.53
C SER A 35 14.39 -19.52 4.15
N TYR A 36 14.61 -19.65 5.47
CA TYR A 36 15.83 -19.15 6.12
C TYR A 36 17.09 -19.87 5.64
N ASP A 37 17.02 -21.17 5.41
CA ASP A 37 18.13 -21.94 4.84
C ASP A 37 18.56 -21.39 3.48
N ILE A 38 17.60 -20.98 2.66
CA ILE A 38 17.83 -20.44 1.32
C ILE A 38 18.40 -19.02 1.43
N ALA A 39 17.84 -18.19 2.31
CA ALA A 39 18.32 -16.83 2.55
C ALA A 39 19.77 -16.81 3.05
N MET A 40 20.15 -17.71 3.96
CA MET A 40 21.53 -17.84 4.45
C MET A 40 22.51 -18.27 3.35
N ARG A 41 22.10 -19.20 2.48
CA ARG A 41 22.89 -19.61 1.32
C ARG A 41 23.05 -18.46 0.32
N PHE A 42 21.99 -17.71 0.07
CA PHE A 42 22.03 -16.53 -0.79
C PHE A 42 22.94 -15.44 -0.21
N LEU A 43 22.88 -15.19 1.11
CA LEU A 43 23.75 -14.23 1.79
C LEU A 43 25.24 -14.59 1.65
N SER A 44 25.55 -15.88 1.82
CA SER A 44 26.90 -16.40 1.64
C SER A 44 27.37 -16.27 0.19
N PHE A 45 26.45 -16.40 -0.77
CA PHE A 45 26.73 -16.27 -2.19
C PHE A 45 27.04 -14.82 -2.61
N ILE A 46 26.28 -13.84 -2.10
CA ILE A 46 26.49 -12.41 -2.38
C ILE A 46 27.61 -11.78 -1.53
N GLY A 47 28.17 -12.51 -0.55
CA GLY A 47 29.16 -11.99 0.40
C GLY A 47 28.58 -10.93 1.35
N GLY A 48 27.32 -11.09 1.73
CA GLY A 48 26.59 -10.19 2.63
C GLY A 48 26.66 -10.66 4.08
N THR A 49 26.64 -9.72 5.01
CA THR A 49 26.52 -10.02 6.45
C THR A 49 25.12 -9.71 6.96
N LEU A 50 24.67 -10.42 8.00
CA LEU A 50 23.35 -10.22 8.62
C LEU A 50 23.07 -8.79 9.13
N CYS A 51 24.12 -7.97 9.35
CA CYS A 51 24.01 -6.57 9.80
C CYS A 51 23.85 -5.56 8.65
N GLU A 52 23.98 -6.03 7.40
CA GLU A 52 23.83 -5.20 6.20
C GLU A 52 22.40 -5.22 5.65
N ILE A 53 21.50 -6.05 6.22
CA ILE A 53 20.09 -6.15 5.82
C ILE A 53 19.43 -4.76 5.89
N GLY A 54 18.73 -4.37 4.83
CA GLY A 54 18.07 -3.06 4.72
C GLY A 54 19.00 -1.86 4.51
N LYS A 55 20.33 -2.05 4.40
CA LYS A 55 21.29 -0.99 4.06
C LYS A 55 21.50 -0.90 2.54
N PRO A 56 21.86 0.29 2.01
CA PRO A 56 22.13 0.46 0.58
C PRO A 56 23.28 -0.42 0.06
N GLU A 57 24.24 -0.78 0.91
CA GLU A 57 25.35 -1.67 0.56
C GLU A 57 24.86 -3.08 0.18
N MET A 58 23.87 -3.62 0.90
CA MET A 58 23.27 -4.92 0.60
C MET A 58 22.50 -4.87 -0.73
N GLN A 59 21.75 -3.78 -0.97
CA GLN A 59 21.04 -3.58 -2.24
C GLN A 59 22.01 -3.56 -3.43
N GLN A 60 23.16 -2.89 -3.30
CA GLN A 60 24.18 -2.86 -4.35
C GLN A 60 24.79 -4.24 -4.62
N LYS A 61 25.08 -5.04 -3.58
CA LYS A 61 25.58 -6.41 -3.73
C LYS A 61 24.55 -7.30 -4.43
N ILE A 62 23.28 -7.19 -4.05
CA ILE A 62 22.19 -7.95 -4.67
C ILE A 62 22.05 -7.57 -6.14
N ASN A 63 21.99 -6.27 -6.48
CA ASN A 63 21.90 -5.82 -7.87
C ASN A 63 23.09 -6.30 -8.72
N SER A 64 24.31 -6.22 -8.18
CA SER A 64 25.52 -6.72 -8.85
C SER A 64 25.48 -8.23 -9.10
N SER A 65 24.87 -8.99 -8.20
CA SER A 65 24.68 -10.44 -8.36
C SER A 65 23.59 -10.77 -9.39
N LEU A 66 22.53 -9.97 -9.41
CA LEU A 66 21.41 -10.11 -10.33
C LEU A 66 21.80 -9.79 -11.79
N GLU A 67 22.66 -8.79 -12.01
CA GLU A 67 23.18 -8.48 -13.35
C GLU A 67 24.08 -9.58 -13.93
N LYS A 68 24.76 -10.36 -13.07
CA LYS A 68 25.71 -11.40 -13.50
C LYS A 68 25.04 -12.74 -13.81
N GLU A 69 24.16 -13.22 -12.93
CA GLU A 69 23.55 -14.55 -13.07
C GLU A 69 22.07 -14.50 -13.46
N GLY A 70 21.35 -13.41 -13.17
CA GLY A 70 19.90 -13.31 -13.35
C GLY A 70 19.11 -14.13 -12.32
N ILE A 71 17.84 -13.75 -12.12
CA ILE A 71 16.98 -14.33 -11.05
C ILE A 71 16.77 -15.84 -11.24
N GLU A 72 16.58 -16.30 -12.47
CA GLU A 72 16.26 -17.72 -12.73
C GLU A 72 17.45 -18.66 -12.47
N LYS A 73 18.66 -18.29 -12.92
CA LYS A 73 19.84 -19.15 -12.71
C LYS A 73 20.24 -19.20 -11.25
N THR A 74 20.14 -18.08 -10.53
CA THR A 74 20.40 -18.05 -9.10
C THR A 74 19.35 -18.86 -8.33
N ALA A 75 18.09 -18.86 -8.78
CA ALA A 75 17.04 -19.69 -8.19
C ALA A 75 17.31 -21.20 -8.37
N GLU A 76 17.70 -21.62 -9.58
CA GLU A 76 18.08 -23.00 -9.88
C GLU A 76 19.25 -23.47 -9.00
N ARG A 77 20.28 -22.62 -8.87
CA ARG A 77 21.48 -22.93 -8.08
C ARG A 77 21.20 -23.07 -6.59
N LEU A 78 20.25 -22.28 -6.07
CA LEU A 78 19.82 -22.32 -4.68
C LEU A 78 18.70 -23.34 -4.43
N GLN A 79 18.26 -24.07 -5.47
CA GLN A 79 17.16 -25.03 -5.43
C GLN A 79 15.84 -24.41 -4.93
N THR A 80 15.55 -23.18 -5.37
CA THR A 80 14.34 -22.43 -4.99
C THR A 80 13.53 -22.02 -6.22
N THR A 81 12.32 -21.52 -6.01
CA THR A 81 11.52 -20.92 -7.08
C THR A 81 11.92 -19.47 -7.31
N ALA A 82 11.74 -18.96 -8.54
CA ALA A 82 12.01 -17.56 -8.85
C ALA A 82 11.21 -16.59 -7.96
N HIS A 83 9.97 -16.96 -7.61
CA HIS A 83 9.12 -16.15 -6.74
C HIS A 83 9.63 -16.11 -5.30
N THR A 84 10.01 -17.27 -4.73
CA THR A 84 10.62 -17.34 -3.40
C THR A 84 11.92 -16.55 -3.34
N LEU A 85 12.76 -16.60 -4.39
CA LEU A 85 13.98 -15.81 -4.45
C LEU A 85 13.67 -14.31 -4.50
N GLN A 86 12.63 -13.88 -5.23
CA GLN A 86 12.19 -12.49 -5.23
C GLN A 86 11.73 -12.02 -3.85
N VAL A 87 11.00 -12.84 -3.10
CA VAL A 87 10.58 -12.52 -1.72
C VAL A 87 11.81 -12.36 -0.82
N ILE A 88 12.83 -13.21 -0.98
CA ILE A 88 14.09 -13.10 -0.23
C ILE A 88 14.83 -11.81 -0.61
N ILE A 89 14.94 -11.50 -1.89
CA ILE A 89 15.58 -10.27 -2.37
C ILE A 89 14.86 -9.03 -1.82
N ASP A 90 13.54 -9.00 -1.92
CA ASP A 90 12.71 -7.91 -1.41
C ASP A 90 12.87 -7.77 0.11
N GLY A 91 12.80 -8.88 0.86
CA GLY A 91 13.01 -8.89 2.30
C GLY A 91 14.41 -8.45 2.75
N LEU A 92 15.47 -8.76 1.99
CA LEU A 92 16.84 -8.31 2.29
C LEU A 92 17.11 -6.86 1.88
N SER A 93 16.38 -6.38 0.86
CA SER A 93 16.50 -5.03 0.30
C SER A 93 15.67 -4.00 1.06
N GLN A 94 14.52 -4.40 1.62
CA GLN A 94 13.62 -3.52 2.35
C GLN A 94 14.28 -3.04 3.66
N PRO A 95 14.26 -1.71 3.94
CA PRO A 95 14.71 -1.20 5.23
C PRO A 95 13.74 -1.61 6.35
N GLU A 96 14.23 -1.71 7.59
CA GLU A 96 13.42 -2.07 8.76
C GLU A 96 12.21 -1.14 8.98
N SER A 97 12.28 0.10 8.48
CA SER A 97 11.20 1.09 8.55
C SER A 97 10.24 1.06 7.35
N PHE A 98 10.33 0.06 6.48
CA PHE A 98 9.48 -0.04 5.29
C PHE A 98 8.04 -0.32 5.72
N ASP A 99 7.22 0.73 5.73
CA ASP A 99 5.78 0.61 5.93
C ASP A 99 5.07 0.87 4.61
N PHE A 100 4.56 -0.20 4.00
CA PHE A 100 3.73 -0.16 2.80
C PHE A 100 2.48 0.73 2.97
N ARG A 101 2.06 1.03 4.20
CA ARG A 101 0.95 1.96 4.49
C ARG A 101 1.32 3.42 4.23
N THR A 102 2.60 3.77 4.24
CA THR A 102 3.06 5.16 4.05
C THR A 102 2.89 5.63 2.60
N GLU A 103 2.93 4.70 1.65
CA GLU A 103 2.67 4.96 0.23
C GLU A 103 1.18 5.12 -0.10
N PHE A 104 0.27 4.83 0.86
CA PHE A 104 -1.12 5.16 0.65
C PHE A 104 -1.27 6.67 0.65
N ASP A 105 -1.64 7.17 -0.52
CA ASP A 105 -1.91 8.56 -0.84
C ASP A 105 -2.56 9.28 0.35
N LYS A 106 -1.74 10.08 1.05
CA LYS A 106 -2.12 10.77 2.28
C LYS A 106 -3.44 11.50 2.03
N PRO A 107 -4.40 11.50 2.96
CA PRO A 107 -5.62 12.26 2.75
C PRO A 107 -5.29 13.74 2.52
N ASP A 108 -5.53 14.23 1.30
CA ASP A 108 -5.27 15.60 0.80
C ASP A 108 -6.11 16.70 1.48
N PHE A 109 -6.82 16.37 2.57
CA PHE A 109 -7.59 17.38 3.28
C PHE A 109 -6.60 18.33 3.95
N LYS A 110 -6.54 19.59 3.46
CA LYS A 110 -5.98 20.71 4.22
C LYS A 110 -6.73 20.74 5.56
N ARG A 111 -6.08 20.22 6.60
CA ARG A 111 -6.59 20.08 7.98
C ARG A 111 -7.04 21.40 8.64
N SER A 112 -6.93 22.53 7.95
CA SER A 112 -7.21 23.86 8.49
C SER A 112 -8.68 24.26 8.44
N ILE A 113 -9.53 23.61 7.66
CA ILE A 113 -10.95 24.02 7.53
C ILE A 113 -11.83 22.89 8.08
N VAL A 114 -12.36 23.12 9.27
CA VAL A 114 -13.21 22.15 9.99
C VAL A 114 -14.68 22.59 9.94
N CYS A 115 -14.92 23.90 9.84
CA CYS A 115 -16.23 24.51 9.98
C CYS A 115 -16.61 25.37 8.76
N LEU A 116 -17.90 25.61 8.58
CA LEU A 116 -18.43 26.39 7.44
C LEU A 116 -18.07 27.88 7.55
N GLU A 117 -17.83 28.36 8.76
CA GLU A 117 -17.49 29.76 9.06
C GLU A 117 -16.05 30.12 8.66
N ASP A 118 -15.14 29.14 8.64
CA ASP A 118 -13.74 29.33 8.22
C ASP A 118 -13.58 29.31 6.68
N LEU A 119 -14.66 28.97 5.97
CA LEU A 119 -14.64 28.85 4.52
C LEU A 119 -14.76 30.24 3.87
N GLN A 120 -13.80 30.56 3.01
CA GLN A 120 -13.81 31.79 2.23
C GLN A 120 -14.12 31.51 0.77
N VAL A 121 -14.89 32.41 0.15
CA VAL A 121 -15.15 32.38 -1.29
C VAL A 121 -13.84 32.55 -2.04
N GLY A 122 -13.60 31.70 -3.04
CA GLY A 122 -12.37 31.66 -3.83
C GLY A 122 -11.33 30.65 -3.35
N THR A 123 -11.47 30.09 -2.14
CA THR A 123 -10.56 29.05 -1.64
C THR A 123 -10.62 27.80 -2.49
N VAL A 124 -9.45 27.23 -2.79
CA VAL A 124 -9.30 25.96 -3.50
C VAL A 124 -9.03 24.83 -2.51
N LEU A 125 -9.82 23.77 -2.62
CA LEU A 125 -9.84 22.62 -1.72
C LEU A 125 -9.89 21.32 -2.51
N THR A 126 -9.39 20.26 -1.90
CA THR A 126 -9.56 18.90 -2.39
C THR A 126 -10.77 18.29 -1.69
N GLY A 127 -11.62 17.62 -2.46
CA GLY A 127 -12.80 16.94 -1.96
C GLY A 127 -12.99 15.58 -2.62
N LYS A 128 -13.92 14.80 -2.06
CA LYS A 128 -14.31 13.49 -2.57
C LYS A 128 -15.75 13.53 -3.06
N VAL A 129 -16.01 13.02 -4.25
CA VAL A 129 -17.37 12.91 -4.79
C VAL A 129 -18.16 11.93 -3.94
N GLU A 130 -19.25 12.40 -3.34
CA GLU A 130 -20.17 11.57 -2.56
C GLU A 130 -21.21 10.94 -3.48
N ASN A 131 -21.82 11.75 -4.35
CA ASN A 131 -22.84 11.32 -5.28
C ASN A 131 -22.87 12.22 -6.54
N ALA A 132 -23.28 11.65 -7.67
CA ALA A 132 -23.46 12.36 -8.92
C ALA A 132 -24.91 12.22 -9.39
N THR A 133 -25.56 13.34 -9.66
CA THR A 133 -26.96 13.41 -10.12
C THR A 133 -27.06 14.19 -11.43
N LEU A 134 -28.20 14.11 -12.11
CA LEU A 134 -28.40 14.77 -13.41
C LEU A 134 -28.27 16.31 -13.35
N PHE A 135 -28.53 16.93 -12.20
CA PHE A 135 -28.46 18.39 -12.05
C PHE A 135 -27.13 18.89 -11.46
N GLY A 136 -26.32 17.99 -10.89
CA GLY A 136 -25.05 18.36 -10.28
C GLY A 136 -24.38 17.23 -9.49
N ILE A 137 -23.19 17.53 -9.01
CA ILE A 137 -22.31 16.58 -8.31
C ILE A 137 -22.12 17.07 -6.88
N PHE A 138 -22.33 16.18 -5.91
CA PHE A 138 -22.11 16.44 -4.50
C PHE A 138 -20.71 16.00 -4.11
N VAL A 139 -19.95 16.94 -3.55
CA VAL A 139 -18.56 16.73 -3.14
C VAL A 139 -18.42 17.05 -1.66
N ASP A 140 -17.88 16.10 -0.92
CA ASP A 140 -17.48 16.30 0.46
C ASP A 140 -16.12 17.01 0.51
N ILE A 141 -16.09 18.17 1.16
CA ILE A 141 -14.90 19.00 1.38
C ILE A 141 -14.47 18.99 2.86
N GLY A 142 -15.10 18.19 3.71
CA GLY A 142 -14.71 18.02 5.11
C GLY A 142 -15.31 19.03 6.10
N VAL A 143 -16.27 19.86 5.68
CA VAL A 143 -16.94 20.88 6.54
C VAL A 143 -18.27 20.39 7.13
N GLY A 144 -18.52 19.08 7.12
CA GLY A 144 -19.76 18.45 7.60
C GLY A 144 -21.01 18.68 6.71
N LYS A 145 -20.86 19.41 5.60
CA LYS A 145 -21.90 19.64 4.58
C LYS A 145 -21.30 19.42 3.19
N SER A 146 -22.03 18.69 2.34
CA SER A 146 -21.61 18.44 0.96
C SER A 146 -21.83 19.70 0.11
N GLY A 147 -20.83 20.08 -0.67
CA GLY A 147 -20.93 21.15 -1.64
C GLY A 147 -21.51 20.64 -2.96
N LEU A 148 -22.33 21.46 -3.61
CA LEU A 148 -22.92 21.16 -4.92
C LEU A 148 -22.09 21.83 -6.02
N ILE A 149 -21.65 21.03 -6.99
CA ILE A 149 -21.14 21.51 -8.28
C ILE A 149 -22.30 21.44 -9.27
N PRO A 150 -22.83 22.57 -9.74
CA PRO A 150 -23.85 22.57 -10.79
C PRO A 150 -23.30 21.98 -12.08
N ILE A 151 -24.12 21.25 -12.84
CA ILE A 151 -23.68 20.60 -14.08
C ILE A 151 -23.04 21.58 -15.10
N ARG A 152 -23.51 22.83 -15.13
CA ARG A 152 -22.94 23.88 -16.00
C ARG A 152 -21.47 24.23 -15.69
N ASN A 153 -21.04 24.00 -14.46
CA ASN A 153 -19.66 24.26 -14.00
C ASN A 153 -18.74 23.06 -14.28
N VAL A 154 -19.31 21.90 -14.63
CA VAL A 154 -18.58 20.69 -15.02
C VAL A 154 -18.25 20.78 -16.51
N THR A 155 -17.16 21.46 -16.86
CA THR A 155 -16.75 21.60 -18.27
C THR A 155 -15.95 20.37 -18.73
N GLU A 156 -16.21 19.87 -19.94
CA GLU A 156 -15.47 18.72 -20.53
C GLU A 156 -13.95 18.93 -20.64
N ALA A 157 -13.50 20.19 -20.67
CA ALA A 157 -12.08 20.55 -20.67
C ALA A 157 -11.39 20.27 -19.32
N LYS A 158 -12.16 20.25 -18.22
CA LYS A 158 -11.69 20.01 -16.85
C LYS A 158 -11.74 18.52 -16.47
N LEU A 159 -12.34 17.69 -17.32
CA LEU A 159 -12.39 16.24 -17.17
C LEU A 159 -11.14 15.61 -17.82
N SER A 160 -10.54 14.64 -17.13
CA SER A 160 -9.40 13.87 -17.67
C SER A 160 -9.77 13.21 -19.01
N LYS A 161 -8.79 13.10 -19.93
CA LYS A 161 -8.94 12.52 -21.28
C LYS A 161 -9.62 11.15 -21.27
N THR A 162 -9.45 10.37 -20.20
CA THR A 162 -10.02 9.03 -20.01
C THR A 162 -11.53 9.05 -19.67
N LYS A 163 -12.04 10.12 -19.04
CA LYS A 163 -13.43 10.20 -18.55
C LYS A 163 -14.40 10.92 -19.50
N LYS A 164 -13.92 11.49 -20.60
CA LYS A 164 -14.76 12.08 -21.68
C LYS A 164 -15.79 11.11 -22.28
N ARG A 165 -15.60 9.79 -22.12
CA ARG A 165 -16.47 8.77 -22.71
C ARG A 165 -17.70 8.40 -21.86
N ARG A 166 -17.78 8.81 -20.59
CA ARG A 166 -18.91 8.51 -19.70
C ARG A 166 -19.74 9.78 -19.53
N SER A 167 -21.04 9.75 -19.84
CA SER A 167 -21.88 10.95 -20.03
C SER A 167 -22.07 11.87 -18.80
N LEU A 168 -21.43 11.57 -17.66
CA LEU A 168 -21.37 12.44 -16.49
C LEU A 168 -19.98 12.52 -15.81
N GLY A 169 -18.96 11.85 -16.37
CA GLY A 169 -17.53 12.05 -16.08
C GLY A 169 -17.00 11.84 -14.66
N LEU A 170 -17.83 11.71 -13.63
CA LEU A 170 -17.41 11.63 -12.22
C LEU A 170 -18.26 10.62 -11.44
N GLY A 171 -17.61 9.60 -10.87
CA GLY A 171 -18.24 8.56 -10.05
C GLY A 171 -18.14 8.85 -8.54
N PRO A 172 -18.97 8.21 -7.70
CA PRO A 172 -18.82 8.28 -6.25
C PRO A 172 -17.44 7.74 -5.86
N GLY A 173 -16.78 8.43 -4.93
CA GLY A 173 -15.48 8.06 -4.41
C GLY A 173 -14.28 8.73 -5.07
N GLU A 174 -14.49 9.45 -6.17
CA GLU A 174 -13.40 10.10 -6.91
C GLU A 174 -12.90 11.36 -6.22
N ARG A 175 -11.59 11.61 -6.33
CA ARG A 175 -10.94 12.79 -5.78
C ARG A 175 -10.99 13.94 -6.78
N VAL A 176 -11.38 15.12 -6.33
CA VAL A 176 -11.54 16.30 -7.17
C VAL A 176 -10.97 17.53 -6.47
N GLU A 177 -10.41 18.43 -7.26
CA GLU A 177 -10.01 19.75 -6.79
C GLU A 177 -11.11 20.77 -7.17
N VAL A 178 -11.61 21.48 -6.18
CA VAL A 178 -12.77 22.36 -6.27
C VAL A 178 -12.47 23.76 -5.74
N ARG A 179 -13.16 24.75 -6.29
CA ARG A 179 -13.12 26.14 -5.81
C ARG A 179 -14.46 26.54 -5.21
N VAL A 180 -14.44 27.23 -4.09
CA VAL A 180 -15.65 27.80 -3.48
C VAL A 180 -16.12 29.01 -4.28
N LEU A 181 -17.33 28.95 -4.84
CA LEU A 181 -17.94 30.08 -5.56
C LEU A 181 -18.85 30.92 -4.68
N ASN A 182 -19.63 30.27 -3.82
CA ASN A 182 -20.60 30.94 -2.98
C ASN A 182 -20.90 30.08 -1.75
N ILE A 183 -21.09 30.74 -0.60
CA ILE A 183 -21.41 30.12 0.68
C ILE A 183 -22.67 30.80 1.21
N ASP A 184 -23.72 30.02 1.40
CA ASP A 184 -24.97 30.42 2.02
C ASP A 184 -25.03 29.80 3.42
N ILE A 185 -24.60 30.55 4.43
CA ILE A 185 -24.59 30.15 5.84
C ILE A 185 -26.00 29.82 6.35
N PRO A 186 -27.05 30.65 6.15
CA PRO A 186 -28.38 30.37 6.72
C PRO A 186 -29.03 29.10 6.16
N ARG A 187 -28.70 28.71 4.91
CA ARG A 187 -29.18 27.45 4.31
C ARG A 187 -28.15 26.34 4.35
N SER A 188 -26.95 26.59 4.89
CA SER A 188 -25.78 25.71 4.87
C SER A 188 -25.50 25.12 3.48
N ARG A 189 -25.60 25.93 2.43
CA ARG A 189 -25.35 25.51 1.04
C ARG A 189 -24.03 26.07 0.55
N ILE A 190 -23.26 25.22 -0.12
CA ILE A 190 -21.96 25.59 -0.68
C ILE A 190 -22.01 25.30 -2.17
N THR A 191 -21.78 26.34 -2.97
CA THR A 191 -21.67 26.20 -4.43
C THR A 191 -20.20 26.10 -4.79
N LEU A 192 -19.84 25.03 -5.49
CA LEU A 192 -18.47 24.72 -5.88
C LEU A 192 -18.30 24.81 -7.41
N ASP A 193 -17.09 25.14 -7.84
CA ASP A 193 -16.62 24.97 -9.21
C ASP A 193 -15.62 23.82 -9.28
N LEU A 194 -15.77 22.92 -10.24
CA LEU A 194 -14.77 21.90 -10.50
C LEU A 194 -13.55 22.57 -11.13
N ILE A 195 -12.34 22.34 -10.63
CA ILE A 195 -11.10 22.78 -11.30
C ILE A 195 -10.56 21.63 -12.14
N ARG A 196 -10.34 20.48 -11.51
CA ARG A 196 -9.85 19.25 -12.16
C ARG A 196 -10.17 18.02 -11.32
N VAL A 197 -10.01 16.87 -11.95
CA VAL A 197 -10.12 15.55 -11.32
C VAL A 197 -8.71 15.03 -11.04
N LEU A 198 -8.48 14.52 -9.83
CA LEU A 198 -7.21 13.92 -9.41
C LEU A 198 -7.14 12.45 -9.81
#